data_AF-A0A966UXL3-F1
#
_entry.id   AF-A0A966UXL3-F1
#
_cell.length_a   1.000
_cell.length_b   1.000
_cell.length_c   1.000
_cell.angle_alpha   90.00
_cell.angle_beta   90.00
_cell.angle_gamma   90.00
#
_symmetry.space_group_name_H-M   'P 1'
#
loop_
_entity.id
_entity.type
_entity.pdbx_description
1 polymer ?
#
loop_
_entity_poly.entity_id
_entity_poly.type
_entity_poly.pdbx_seq_one_letter_code
_entity_poly.pdbx_strand_id
1 'polypeptide(L)'
;DDSQTVSVIEHDDVVTEYPILLGRNVMVSDGQQVSAGESLTDGPINPHELLECYFEDLRSRKPTMEAAQEAISKLQFRMVTEVQNVYKSQGVSIDDKHIEVIVRQMTSKVRIEDAGDTTLLPGELIELRQVEQVNSAMAITGGAPAEFTPVLLGITKASLNTDSFISAASFQETTRVLTEAAIEGKSDWLRGLKENVIIGRLIPAGTGFSGFEEELRAEAGPHPDILEEDGMGYRRMQNLRPDYTVEMPSPSASMAVLDDPSDEDLVATRSRHGIEASASGLAAFTRPTVEEGLEEELIADPAALEGLQEEGLLSDE
;
A
#
# COMPACT_ATOMS: atom_id res chain seq x y z
N ASP A 1 -2.83 33.70 30.83
CA ASP A 1 -4.03 32.94 30.44
C ASP A 1 -4.86 33.61 29.35
N ASP A 2 -4.26 34.41 28.45
CA ASP A 2 -5.01 35.02 27.34
C ASP A 2 -4.88 34.17 26.07
N SER A 3 -5.54 33.02 26.04
CA SER A 3 -5.87 32.37 24.76
C SER A 3 -7.02 33.15 24.14
N GLN A 4 -6.77 33.89 23.06
CA GLN A 4 -7.86 34.49 22.28
C GLN A 4 -8.69 33.37 21.68
N THR A 5 -9.97 33.29 22.05
CA THR A 5 -10.95 32.43 21.41
C THR A 5 -11.74 33.26 20.40
N VAL A 6 -12.14 32.63 19.30
CA VAL A 6 -13.09 33.22 18.35
C VAL A 6 -14.30 32.32 18.29
N SER A 7 -15.47 32.92 18.51
CA SER A 7 -16.74 32.23 18.34
C SER A 7 -17.19 32.38 16.89
N VAL A 8 -17.49 31.25 16.24
CA VAL A 8 -17.92 31.23 14.86
C VAL A 8 -19.25 30.50 14.77
N ILE A 9 -20.13 31.00 13.92
CA ILE A 9 -21.43 30.36 13.66
C ILE A 9 -21.23 29.40 12.49
N GLU A 10 -21.36 28.10 12.78
CA GLU A 10 -21.38 27.06 11.76
C GLU A 10 -22.72 27.04 11.02
N HIS A 11 -22.82 26.23 9.97
CA HIS A 11 -24.01 26.19 9.12
C HIS A 11 -25.29 25.74 9.85
N ASP A 12 -25.18 25.05 10.98
CA ASP A 12 -26.33 24.57 11.78
C ASP A 12 -26.70 25.52 12.94
N ASP A 13 -26.30 26.79 12.86
CA ASP A 13 -26.43 27.79 13.93
C ASP A 13 -25.75 27.37 15.25
N VAL A 14 -24.89 26.36 15.19
CA VAL A 14 -24.04 25.92 16.30
C VAL A 14 -22.90 26.91 16.43
N VAL A 15 -22.74 27.46 17.63
CA VAL A 15 -21.63 28.34 17.98
C VAL A 15 -20.51 27.49 18.52
N THR A 16 -19.43 27.39 17.75
CA THR A 16 -18.22 26.66 18.14
C THR A 16 -17.12 27.67 18.44
N GLU A 17 -16.47 27.51 19.59
CA GLU A 17 -15.34 28.35 20.00
C GLU A 17 -14.03 27.68 19.64
N TYR A 18 -13.22 28.36 18.83
CA TYR A 18 -11.89 27.89 18.45
C TYR A 18 -10.81 28.67 19.19
N PRO A 19 -9.89 28.00 19.91
CA PRO A 19 -8.75 28.66 20.53
C PRO A 19 -7.71 29.03 19.47
N ILE A 20 -7.32 30.30 19.42
CA ILE A 20 -6.29 30.78 18.51
C ILE A 20 -4.94 30.84 19.22
N LEU A 21 -3.93 30.31 18.53
CA LEU A 21 -2.55 30.37 18.99
C LEU A 21 -2.07 31.83 19.03
N LEU A 22 -1.46 32.21 20.14
CA LEU A 22 -0.84 33.52 20.35
C LEU A 22 0.12 33.85 19.19
N GLY A 23 -0.09 35.00 18.54
CA GLY A 23 0.75 35.49 17.44
C GLY A 23 0.20 35.26 16.03
N ARG A 24 -0.99 34.66 15.88
CA ARG A 24 -1.72 34.63 14.60
C ARG A 24 -2.76 35.73 14.54
N ASN A 25 -2.87 36.36 13.37
CA ASN A 25 -3.92 37.34 13.10
C ASN A 25 -5.22 36.61 12.76
N VAL A 26 -6.32 37.04 13.38
CA VAL A 26 -7.67 36.55 13.08
C VAL A 26 -8.18 37.24 11.82
N MET A 27 -8.69 36.45 10.87
CA MET A 27 -9.23 36.94 9.59
C MET A 27 -10.75 37.16 9.63
N VAL A 28 -11.44 36.52 10.58
CA VAL A 28 -12.89 36.55 10.74
C VAL A 28 -13.32 37.41 11.93
N SER A 29 -14.54 37.95 11.88
CA SER A 29 -15.14 38.66 13.01
C SER A 29 -15.83 37.69 13.98
N ASP A 30 -15.93 38.06 15.25
CA ASP A 30 -16.65 37.27 16.26
C ASP A 30 -18.14 37.17 15.91
N GLY A 31 -18.68 35.95 15.88
CA GLY A 31 -20.06 35.67 15.45
C GLY A 31 -20.30 35.76 13.93
N GLN A 32 -19.24 35.79 13.11
CA GLN A 32 -19.37 35.69 11.66
C GLN A 32 -19.80 34.26 11.26
N GLN A 33 -20.67 34.17 10.25
CA GLN A 33 -21.00 32.89 9.62
C GLN A 33 -19.88 32.50 8.65
N VAL A 34 -19.30 31.32 8.83
CA VAL A 34 -18.25 30.79 7.95
C VAL A 34 -18.69 29.50 7.30
N SER A 35 -18.11 29.18 6.15
CA SER A 35 -18.27 27.86 5.53
C SER A 35 -17.12 26.94 5.92
N ALA A 36 -17.36 25.62 5.90
CA ALA A 36 -16.32 24.64 6.16
C ALA A 36 -15.12 24.83 5.20
N GLY A 37 -13.92 24.82 5.77
CA GLY A 37 -12.66 25.04 5.04
C GLY A 37 -12.30 26.51 4.77
N GLU A 38 -13.03 27.47 5.35
CA GLU A 38 -12.66 28.89 5.34
C GLU A 38 -11.56 29.19 6.37
N SER A 39 -10.57 30.00 5.99
CA SER A 39 -9.43 30.32 6.85
C SER A 39 -9.83 31.28 7.98
N LEU A 40 -9.83 30.80 9.22
CA LEU A 40 -10.09 31.62 10.42
C LEU A 40 -8.88 32.48 10.83
N THR A 41 -7.67 31.98 10.61
CA THR A 41 -6.40 32.63 10.96
C THR A 41 -5.48 32.78 9.75
N ASP A 42 -4.61 33.78 9.78
CA ASP A 42 -3.50 33.89 8.82
C ASP A 42 -2.49 32.74 8.99
N GLY A 43 -1.90 32.29 7.88
CA GLY A 43 -0.89 31.23 7.86
C GLY A 43 -1.08 30.19 6.75
N PRO A 44 -0.12 29.26 6.63
CA PRO A 44 -0.20 28.17 5.65
C PRO A 44 -1.34 27.21 6.02
N ILE A 45 -2.10 26.80 5.02
CA ILE A 45 -3.20 25.85 5.17
C ILE A 45 -2.62 24.43 5.15
N ASN A 46 -2.95 23.62 6.15
CA ASN A 46 -2.64 22.20 6.14
C ASN A 46 -3.66 21.47 5.24
N PRO A 47 -3.25 20.82 4.14
CA PRO A 47 -4.18 20.18 3.22
C PRO A 47 -4.86 18.94 3.83
N HIS A 48 -4.27 18.33 4.86
CA HIS A 48 -4.90 17.21 5.57
C HIS A 48 -6.08 17.67 6.40
N GLU A 49 -5.89 18.72 7.22
CA GLU A 49 -6.96 19.34 8.01
C GLU A 49 -8.06 19.89 7.09
N LEU A 50 -7.68 20.48 5.95
CA LEU A 50 -8.66 21.00 4.99
C LEU A 50 -9.57 19.89 4.42
N LEU A 51 -9.01 18.71 4.14
CA LEU A 51 -9.78 17.55 3.67
C LEU A 51 -10.75 17.06 4.75
N GLU A 52 -10.26 16.97 5.98
CA GLU A 52 -11.05 16.54 7.15
C GLU A 52 -12.22 17.49 7.39
N CYS A 53 -11.97 18.81 7.44
CA CYS A 53 -13.03 19.81 7.58
C CYS A 53 -14.07 19.75 6.45
N TYR A 54 -13.65 19.58 5.19
CA TYR A 54 -14.60 19.43 4.09
C TYR A 54 -15.41 18.13 4.20
N PHE A 55 -14.78 17.04 4.64
CA PHE A 55 -15.44 15.75 4.75
C PHE A 55 -16.45 15.72 5.90
N GLU A 56 -16.09 16.22 7.08
CA GLU A 56 -16.98 16.28 8.24
C GLU A 56 -18.23 17.12 7.97
N ASP A 57 -18.05 18.30 7.37
CA ASP A 57 -19.16 19.18 6.98
C ASP A 57 -20.10 18.48 5.99
N LEU A 58 -19.54 17.81 4.97
CA LEU A 58 -20.35 17.11 3.97
C LEU A 58 -20.99 15.82 4.49
N ARG A 59 -20.32 15.11 5.41
CA ARG A 59 -20.82 13.87 6.05
C ARG A 59 -22.10 14.13 6.84
N SER A 60 -22.26 15.32 7.40
CA SER A 60 -23.50 15.71 8.10
C SER A 60 -24.71 15.87 7.16
N ARG A 61 -24.48 16.18 5.88
CA ARG A 61 -25.54 16.57 4.91
C ARG A 61 -25.82 15.51 3.85
N LYS A 62 -24.85 14.65 3.56
CA LYS A 62 -24.84 13.73 2.41
C LYS A 62 -24.41 12.33 2.80
N PRO A 63 -24.76 11.30 2.01
CA PRO A 63 -24.24 9.96 2.22
C PRO A 63 -22.71 9.96 2.11
N THR A 64 -22.05 9.11 2.91
CA THR A 64 -20.60 9.08 3.11
C THR A 64 -19.80 9.05 1.80
N MET A 65 -20.26 8.28 0.81
CA MET A 65 -19.59 8.18 -0.50
C MET A 65 -19.64 9.50 -1.29
N GLU A 66 -20.81 10.13 -1.38
CA GLU A 66 -20.95 11.42 -2.07
C GLU A 66 -20.19 12.53 -1.34
N ALA A 67 -20.24 12.52 -0.01
CA ALA A 67 -19.48 13.44 0.82
C ALA A 67 -17.97 13.31 0.58
N ALA A 68 -17.44 12.08 0.54
CA ALA A 68 -16.03 11.83 0.26
C ALA A 68 -15.63 12.31 -1.15
N GLN A 69 -16.42 12.01 -2.17
CA GLN A 69 -16.13 12.43 -3.55
C GLN A 69 -16.12 13.96 -3.69
N GLU A 70 -17.09 14.66 -3.10
CA GLU A 70 -17.14 16.12 -3.14
C GLU A 70 -16.01 16.76 -2.32
N ALA A 71 -15.70 16.23 -1.13
CA ALA A 71 -14.58 16.71 -0.32
C ALA A 71 -13.24 16.57 -1.06
N ILE A 72 -13.00 15.41 -1.69
CA ILE A 72 -11.82 15.15 -2.52
C ILE A 72 -11.79 16.13 -3.71
N SER A 73 -12.92 16.36 -4.38
CA SER A 73 -12.99 17.28 -5.52
C SER A 73 -12.67 18.73 -5.13
N LYS A 74 -13.20 19.21 -4.00
CA LYS A 74 -12.89 20.54 -3.44
C LYS A 74 -11.40 20.67 -3.11
N LEU A 75 -10.82 19.67 -2.45
CA LEU A 75 -9.39 19.64 -2.16
C LEU A 75 -8.55 19.65 -3.44
N GLN A 76 -8.88 18.79 -4.41
CA GLN A 76 -8.18 18.70 -5.70
C GLN A 76 -8.16 20.05 -6.41
N PHE A 77 -9.31 20.72 -6.49
CA PHE A 77 -9.42 22.05 -7.10
C PHE A 77 -8.52 23.08 -6.41
N ARG A 78 -8.50 23.10 -5.07
CA ARG A 78 -7.64 23.99 -4.30
C ARG A 78 -6.16 23.69 -4.55
N MET A 79 -5.75 22.42 -4.54
CA MET A 79 -4.36 22.02 -4.80
C MET A 79 -3.90 22.41 -6.21
N VAL A 80 -4.74 22.17 -7.23
CA VAL A 80 -4.43 22.55 -8.62
C VAL A 80 -4.26 24.06 -8.73
N THR A 81 -5.17 24.83 -8.12
CA THR A 81 -5.12 26.31 -8.14
C THR A 81 -3.83 26.83 -7.50
N GLU A 82 -3.45 26.32 -6.33
CA GLU A 82 -2.24 26.76 -5.62
C GLU A 82 -0.96 26.43 -6.39
N VAL A 83 -0.83 25.21 -6.90
CA VAL A 83 0.33 24.80 -7.71
C VAL A 83 0.42 25.64 -8.99
N GLN A 84 -0.72 25.87 -9.63
CA GLN A 84 -0.79 26.67 -10.85
C GLN A 84 -0.43 28.15 -10.62
N ASN A 85 -0.79 28.72 -9.47
CA ASN A 85 -0.39 30.08 -9.10
C ASN A 85 1.14 30.20 -8.96
N VAL A 86 1.80 29.17 -8.45
CA VAL A 86 3.27 29.14 -8.36
C VAL A 86 3.90 29.12 -9.75
N TYR A 87 3.42 28.28 -10.67
CA TYR A 87 3.94 28.25 -12.05
C TYR A 87 3.67 29.56 -12.81
N LYS A 88 2.46 30.12 -12.67
CA LYS A 88 2.09 31.41 -13.25
C LYS A 88 2.98 32.54 -12.75
N SER A 89 3.30 32.58 -11.46
CA SER A 89 4.19 33.61 -10.89
C SER A 89 5.63 33.52 -11.38
N GLN A 90 6.07 32.32 -11.78
CA GLN A 90 7.38 32.09 -12.42
C GLN A 90 7.33 32.27 -13.95
N GLY A 91 6.17 32.62 -14.52
CA GLY A 91 6.00 32.82 -15.96
C GLY A 91 5.99 31.53 -16.78
N VAL A 92 5.79 30.37 -16.14
CA VAL A 92 5.72 29.06 -16.81
C VAL A 92 4.26 28.68 -17.03
N SER A 93 3.91 28.39 -18.29
CA SER A 93 2.58 27.91 -18.67
C SER A 93 2.51 26.39 -18.61
N ILE A 94 1.62 25.83 -17.78
CA ILE A 94 1.32 24.39 -17.70
C ILE A 94 -0.20 24.22 -17.77
N ASP A 95 -0.67 23.23 -18.53
CA ASP A 95 -2.10 22.88 -18.55
C ASP A 95 -2.51 22.19 -17.24
N ASP A 96 -3.64 22.60 -16.69
CA ASP A 96 -4.17 22.11 -15.40
C ASP A 96 -4.34 20.57 -15.40
N LYS A 97 -4.68 19.97 -16.55
CA LYS A 97 -4.85 18.51 -16.74
C LYS A 97 -3.64 17.70 -16.24
N HIS A 98 -2.42 18.24 -16.35
CA HIS A 98 -1.22 17.53 -15.93
C HIS A 98 -1.11 17.47 -14.40
N ILE A 99 -1.52 18.55 -13.72
CA ILE A 99 -1.52 18.64 -12.27
C ILE A 99 -2.67 17.79 -11.72
N GLU A 100 -3.85 17.86 -12.34
CA GLU A 100 -5.03 17.07 -11.96
C GLU A 100 -4.75 15.58 -11.91
N VAL A 101 -4.06 15.04 -12.92
CA VAL A 101 -3.70 13.61 -12.95
C VAL A 101 -2.80 13.23 -11.78
N ILE A 102 -1.89 14.11 -11.35
CA ILE A 102 -1.00 13.87 -10.21
C ILE A 102 -1.79 13.94 -8.89
N VAL A 103 -2.60 14.98 -8.70
CA VAL A 103 -3.37 15.18 -7.46
C VAL A 103 -4.44 14.08 -7.31
N ARG A 104 -5.00 13.58 -8.40
CA ARG A 104 -5.89 12.42 -8.39
C ARG A 104 -5.22 11.18 -7.78
N GLN A 105 -3.94 10.95 -8.05
CA GLN A 105 -3.20 9.84 -7.45
C GLN A 105 -2.87 10.05 -5.97
N MET A 106 -2.74 11.30 -5.54
CA MET A 106 -2.54 11.63 -4.13
C MET A 106 -3.81 11.45 -3.27
N THR A 107 -4.99 11.44 -3.90
CA THR A 107 -6.31 11.42 -3.23
C THR A 107 -7.14 10.16 -3.55
N SER A 108 -6.50 9.11 -4.07
CA SER A 108 -7.18 7.89 -4.54
C SER A 108 -7.53 6.89 -3.43
N LYS A 109 -6.92 7.02 -2.25
CA LYS A 109 -7.03 6.07 -1.14
C LYS A 109 -7.90 6.63 -0.01
N VAL A 110 -8.57 5.74 0.70
CA VAL A 110 -9.35 6.00 1.91
C VAL A 110 -8.87 5.09 3.03
N ARG A 111 -9.06 5.52 4.27
CA ARG A 111 -8.81 4.72 5.47
C ARG A 111 -10.12 4.18 5.99
N ILE A 112 -10.18 2.89 6.28
CA ILE A 112 -11.35 2.27 6.91
C ILE A 112 -11.38 2.65 8.39
N GLU A 113 -12.51 3.16 8.87
CA GLU A 113 -12.75 3.45 10.29
C GLU A 113 -13.43 2.25 10.95
N ASP A 114 -14.53 1.80 10.35
CA ASP A 114 -15.28 0.62 10.75
C ASP A 114 -15.48 -0.30 9.55
N ALA A 115 -15.17 -1.58 9.73
CA ALA A 115 -15.31 -2.58 8.70
C ALA A 115 -16.77 -3.02 8.47
N GLY A 116 -17.67 -2.78 9.43
CA GLY A 116 -19.04 -3.29 9.36
C GLY A 116 -19.06 -4.82 9.18
N ASP A 117 -19.86 -5.31 8.22
CA ASP A 117 -19.93 -6.73 7.86
C ASP A 117 -19.00 -7.09 6.68
N THR A 118 -18.10 -6.19 6.30
CA THR A 118 -17.18 -6.39 5.17
C THR A 118 -15.94 -7.20 5.56
N THR A 119 -15.16 -7.63 4.58
CA THR A 119 -13.88 -8.32 4.81
C THR A 119 -12.71 -7.37 5.07
N LEU A 120 -12.97 -6.06 5.16
CA LEU A 120 -11.94 -5.03 5.32
C LEU A 120 -11.47 -4.94 6.77
N LEU A 121 -10.28 -4.39 6.99
CA LEU A 121 -9.74 -4.20 8.33
C LEU A 121 -9.77 -2.73 8.74
N PRO A 122 -10.14 -2.41 10.00
CA PRO A 122 -10.01 -1.05 10.53
C PRO A 122 -8.56 -0.54 10.41
N GLY A 123 -8.40 0.68 9.90
CA GLY A 123 -7.10 1.31 9.66
C GLY A 123 -6.46 0.97 8.31
N GLU A 124 -7.02 0.03 7.54
CA GLU A 124 -6.51 -0.35 6.22
C GLU A 124 -6.66 0.81 5.22
N LEU A 125 -5.67 0.97 4.33
CA LEU A 125 -5.68 1.94 3.23
C LEU A 125 -6.05 1.24 1.92
N ILE A 126 -7.24 1.54 1.42
CA ILE A 126 -7.81 0.91 0.23
C ILE A 126 -8.22 1.98 -0.79
N GLU A 127 -8.31 1.63 -2.07
CA GLU A 127 -8.77 2.57 -3.09
C GLU A 127 -10.25 2.92 -2.91
N LEU A 128 -10.59 4.20 -3.08
CA LEU A 128 -11.98 4.69 -2.98
C LEU A 128 -12.94 3.89 -3.87
N ARG A 129 -12.50 3.53 -5.08
CA ARG A 129 -13.28 2.73 -6.03
C ARG A 129 -13.53 1.30 -5.56
N GLN A 130 -12.56 0.69 -4.88
CA GLN A 130 -12.72 -0.67 -4.37
C GLN A 130 -13.71 -0.69 -3.20
N VAL A 131 -13.63 0.31 -2.31
CA VAL A 131 -14.61 0.48 -1.22
C VAL A 131 -16.01 0.72 -1.76
N GLU A 132 -16.16 1.53 -2.82
CA GLU A 132 -17.45 1.73 -3.49
C GLU A 132 -18.05 0.41 -4.00
N GLN A 133 -17.23 -0.43 -4.63
CA GLN A 133 -17.66 -1.75 -5.10
C GLN A 133 -18.06 -2.68 -3.95
N VAL A 134 -17.23 -2.79 -2.92
CA VAL A 134 -17.49 -3.63 -1.73
C VAL A 134 -18.78 -3.18 -1.03
N ASN A 135 -18.92 -1.89 -0.77
CA ASN A 135 -20.11 -1.34 -0.11
C ASN A 135 -21.37 -1.50 -0.97
N SER A 136 -21.27 -1.36 -2.30
CA SER A 136 -22.40 -1.62 -3.19
C SER A 136 -22.85 -3.08 -3.16
N ALA A 137 -21.89 -4.03 -3.11
CA ALA A 137 -22.20 -5.45 -3.02
C ALA A 137 -22.85 -5.80 -1.67
N MET A 138 -22.38 -5.21 -0.57
CA MET A 138 -22.94 -5.41 0.77
C MET A 138 -24.35 -4.82 0.92
N ALA A 139 -24.61 -3.66 0.30
CA ALA A 139 -25.94 -3.07 0.27
C ALA A 139 -26.96 -3.98 -0.45
N ILE A 140 -26.53 -4.77 -1.44
CA ILE A 140 -27.39 -5.74 -2.14
C ILE A 140 -27.67 -6.96 -1.26
N THR A 141 -26.66 -7.47 -0.54
CA THR A 141 -26.82 -8.62 0.36
C THR A 141 -27.50 -8.26 1.68
N GLY A 142 -27.66 -6.96 1.99
CA GLY A 142 -28.29 -6.44 3.20
C GLY A 142 -27.36 -6.39 4.41
N GLY A 143 -26.05 -6.48 4.20
CA GLY A 143 -25.03 -6.31 5.25
C GLY A 143 -24.73 -4.85 5.55
N ALA A 144 -24.13 -4.57 6.71
CA ALA A 144 -23.66 -3.24 7.06
C ALA A 144 -22.45 -2.83 6.19
N PRO A 145 -22.50 -1.67 5.49
CA PRO A 145 -21.37 -1.19 4.70
C PRO A 145 -20.21 -0.73 5.60
N ALA A 146 -19.00 -0.71 5.06
CA ALA A 146 -17.83 -0.18 5.76
C ALA A 146 -17.86 1.35 5.81
N GLU A 147 -17.51 1.92 6.97
CA GLU A 147 -17.26 3.34 7.14
C GLU A 147 -15.79 3.68 6.88
N PHE A 148 -15.54 4.82 6.24
CA PHE A 148 -14.20 5.22 5.84
C PHE A 148 -14.04 6.74 5.82
N THR A 149 -12.81 7.19 5.95
CA THR A 149 -12.39 8.59 5.79
C THR A 149 -11.45 8.75 4.59
N PRO A 150 -11.64 9.76 3.74
CA PRO A 150 -10.70 10.05 2.66
C PRO A 150 -9.37 10.55 3.21
N VAL A 151 -8.26 10.08 2.63
CA VAL A 151 -6.92 10.45 3.09
C VAL A 151 -6.09 11.00 1.94
N LEU A 152 -5.46 12.15 2.17
CA LEU A 152 -4.45 12.69 1.27
C LEU A 152 -3.10 12.00 1.53
N LEU A 153 -2.48 11.45 0.49
CA LEU A 153 -1.15 10.86 0.54
C LEU A 153 -0.15 11.72 -0.23
N GLY A 154 1.06 11.88 0.31
CA GLY A 154 2.18 12.45 -0.45
C GLY A 154 2.57 11.56 -1.63
N ILE A 155 3.17 12.14 -2.68
CA ILE A 155 3.51 11.43 -3.93
C ILE A 155 4.33 10.15 -3.67
N THR A 156 5.34 10.23 -2.79
CA THR A 156 6.17 9.08 -2.40
C THR A 156 5.34 8.00 -1.69
N LYS A 157 4.49 8.39 -0.73
CA LYS A 157 3.64 7.43 0.00
C LYS A 157 2.60 6.80 -0.91
N ALA A 158 1.96 7.58 -1.78
CA ALA A 158 1.01 7.07 -2.77
C ALA A 158 1.68 6.07 -3.73
N SER A 159 2.94 6.32 -4.12
CA SER A 159 3.71 5.43 -5.01
C SER A 159 4.19 4.14 -4.33
N LEU A 160 4.36 4.15 -3.00
CA LEU A 160 4.69 2.95 -2.22
C LEU A 160 3.46 2.12 -1.89
N ASN A 161 2.29 2.75 -1.75
CA ASN A 161 1.00 2.09 -1.46
C ASN A 161 0.23 1.73 -2.74
N THR A 162 0.95 1.32 -3.78
CA THR A 162 0.33 0.77 -5.01
C THR A 162 0.03 -0.71 -4.85
N ASP A 163 -0.98 -1.20 -5.55
CA ASP A 163 -1.40 -2.60 -5.45
C ASP A 163 -0.34 -3.59 -5.98
N SER A 164 0.52 -3.14 -6.90
CA SER A 164 1.67 -3.92 -7.36
C SER A 164 2.88 -3.76 -6.45
N PHE A 165 3.30 -4.85 -5.82
CA PHE A 165 4.52 -4.88 -5.02
C PHE A 165 5.79 -4.82 -5.90
N ILE A 166 5.73 -5.31 -7.14
CA ILE A 166 6.86 -5.23 -8.09
C ILE A 166 7.11 -3.75 -8.45
N SER A 167 6.05 -3.02 -8.77
CA SER A 167 6.12 -1.59 -9.06
C SER A 167 6.57 -0.79 -7.84
N ALA A 168 6.03 -1.07 -6.65
CA ALA A 168 6.42 -0.41 -5.41
C ALA A 168 7.90 -0.67 -5.05
N ALA A 169 8.35 -1.93 -5.08
CA ALA A 169 9.72 -2.31 -4.81
C ALA A 169 10.70 -1.68 -5.81
N SER A 170 10.32 -1.52 -7.08
CA SER A 170 11.16 -0.85 -8.08
C SER A 170 11.37 0.65 -7.83
N PHE A 171 10.53 1.26 -6.98
CA PHE A 171 10.63 2.68 -6.67
C PHE A 171 11.61 2.93 -5.52
N GLN A 172 11.29 2.47 -4.31
CA GLN A 172 12.09 2.64 -3.08
C GLN A 172 11.76 1.50 -2.08
N GLU A 173 12.50 1.42 -0.97
CA GLU A 173 12.22 0.49 0.16
C GLU A 173 12.12 -1.00 -0.24
N THR A 174 12.90 -1.44 -1.24
CA THR A 174 12.87 -2.79 -1.84
C THR A 174 12.76 -3.92 -0.82
N THR A 175 13.64 -3.94 0.20
CA THR A 175 13.67 -4.99 1.21
C THR A 175 12.36 -5.08 1.98
N ARG A 176 11.85 -3.94 2.45
CA ARG A 176 10.61 -3.87 3.23
C ARG A 176 9.41 -4.33 2.41
N VAL A 177 9.26 -3.80 1.19
CA VAL A 177 8.14 -4.11 0.31
C VAL A 177 8.11 -5.60 -0.05
N LEU A 178 9.26 -6.20 -0.37
CA LEU A 178 9.35 -7.62 -0.69
C LEU A 178 9.09 -8.52 0.52
N THR A 179 9.56 -8.13 1.72
CA THR A 179 9.27 -8.90 2.94
C THR A 179 7.79 -8.88 3.28
N GLU A 180 7.13 -7.73 3.18
CA GLU A 180 5.70 -7.59 3.45
C GLU A 180 4.87 -8.41 2.46
N ALA A 181 5.18 -8.31 1.16
CA ALA A 181 4.53 -9.10 0.13
C ALA A 181 4.74 -10.62 0.32
N ALA A 182 5.92 -11.05 0.77
CA ALA A 182 6.20 -12.46 1.06
C ALA A 182 5.45 -12.98 2.28
N ILE A 183 5.33 -12.18 3.34
CA ILE A 183 4.57 -12.53 4.56
C ILE A 183 3.08 -12.65 4.25
N GLU A 184 2.54 -11.72 3.46
CA GLU A 184 1.13 -11.71 3.07
C GLU A 184 0.80 -12.71 1.95
N GLY A 185 1.81 -13.26 1.28
CA GLY A 185 1.61 -14.11 0.10
C GLY A 185 0.99 -13.37 -1.09
N LYS A 186 1.28 -12.06 -1.23
CA LYS A 186 0.71 -11.21 -2.29
C LYS A 186 1.11 -11.73 -3.69
N SER A 187 0.15 -11.73 -4.60
CA SER A 187 0.34 -12.05 -6.01
C SER A 187 0.12 -10.81 -6.87
N ASP A 188 1.02 -10.57 -7.82
CA ASP A 188 0.96 -9.40 -8.72
C ASP A 188 0.30 -9.78 -10.05
N TRP A 189 -0.72 -9.02 -10.45
CA TRP A 189 -1.50 -9.28 -11.66
C TRP A 189 -0.93 -8.60 -12.93
N LEU A 190 0.20 -7.90 -12.84
CA LEU A 190 0.91 -7.31 -13.98
C LEU A 190 0.03 -6.37 -14.82
N ARG A 191 -0.84 -5.60 -14.16
CA ARG A 191 -1.75 -4.64 -14.83
C ARG A 191 -1.09 -3.29 -15.10
N GLY A 192 0.07 -3.04 -14.49
CA GLY A 192 0.79 -1.79 -14.56
C GLY A 192 1.79 -1.70 -15.71
N LEU A 193 2.25 -0.49 -15.99
CA LEU A 193 3.26 -0.25 -17.02
C LEU A 193 4.64 -0.79 -16.58
N LYS A 194 5.05 -0.55 -15.34
CA LYS A 194 6.39 -0.92 -14.84
C LYS A 194 6.58 -2.42 -14.71
N GLU A 195 5.58 -3.13 -14.17
CA GLU A 195 5.59 -4.59 -14.06
C GLU A 195 5.88 -5.25 -15.41
N ASN A 196 5.13 -4.86 -16.44
CA ASN A 196 5.28 -5.41 -17.80
C ASN A 196 6.65 -5.08 -18.40
N VAL A 197 7.18 -3.87 -18.17
CA VAL A 197 8.52 -3.49 -18.61
C VAL A 197 9.60 -4.35 -17.94
N ILE A 198 9.49 -4.62 -16.65
CA ILE A 198 10.47 -5.41 -15.89
C ILE A 198 10.49 -6.87 -16.39
N ILE A 199 9.32 -7.43 -16.69
CA ILE A 199 9.18 -8.81 -17.16
C ILE A 199 9.48 -8.95 -18.66
N GLY A 200 9.33 -7.88 -19.43
CA GLY A 200 9.53 -7.87 -20.89
C GLY A 200 8.27 -8.21 -21.70
N ARG A 201 7.07 -8.05 -21.11
CA ARG A 201 5.78 -8.13 -21.83
C ARG A 201 5.43 -6.77 -22.44
N LEU A 202 4.49 -6.77 -23.40
CA LEU A 202 3.94 -5.54 -23.95
C LEU A 202 3.24 -4.74 -22.84
N ILE A 203 3.47 -3.43 -22.80
CA ILE A 203 2.79 -2.56 -21.84
C ILE A 203 1.31 -2.38 -22.21
N PRO A 204 0.41 -2.28 -21.23
CA PRO A 204 -1.03 -2.06 -21.47
C PRO A 204 -1.34 -0.59 -21.83
N ALA A 205 -0.57 -0.02 -22.77
CA ALA A 205 -0.76 1.34 -23.28
C ALA A 205 -0.33 1.44 -24.75
N GLY A 206 -0.90 2.42 -25.47
CA GLY A 206 -0.61 2.63 -26.88
C GLY A 206 -0.93 1.39 -27.73
N THR A 207 0.05 0.90 -28.49
CA THR A 207 -0.10 -0.27 -29.36
C THR A 207 -0.24 -1.59 -28.60
N GLY A 208 0.15 -1.65 -27.33
CA GLY A 208 -0.02 -2.86 -26.51
C GLY A 208 -1.43 -3.01 -25.92
N PHE A 209 -2.24 -1.94 -25.92
CA PHE A 209 -3.59 -1.99 -25.35
C PHE A 209 -4.56 -2.83 -26.19
N SER A 210 -4.43 -2.84 -27.51
CA SER A 210 -5.33 -3.59 -28.40
C SER A 210 -5.21 -5.11 -28.27
N GLY A 211 -4.05 -5.63 -27.88
CA GLY A 211 -3.87 -7.06 -27.59
C GLY A 211 -4.26 -7.43 -26.15
N PHE A 212 -4.20 -6.47 -25.23
CA PHE A 212 -4.43 -6.70 -23.80
C PHE A 212 -5.88 -7.11 -23.50
N GLU A 213 -6.89 -6.46 -24.10
CA GLU A 213 -8.29 -6.86 -23.92
C GLU A 213 -8.58 -8.27 -24.45
N GLU A 214 -7.97 -8.64 -25.58
CA GLU A 214 -8.15 -9.95 -26.19
C GLU A 214 -7.44 -11.06 -25.40
N GLU A 215 -6.27 -10.75 -24.84
CA GLU A 215 -5.50 -11.64 -23.96
C GLU A 215 -6.21 -11.85 -22.60
N LEU A 216 -6.73 -10.78 -21.98
CA LEU A 216 -7.59 -10.87 -20.78
C LEU A 216 -8.86 -11.68 -21.04
N ARG A 217 -9.50 -11.48 -22.20
CA ARG A 217 -10.70 -12.21 -22.59
C ARG A 217 -10.39 -13.69 -22.87
N ALA A 218 -9.21 -14.00 -23.39
CA ALA A 218 -8.74 -15.36 -23.60
C ALA A 218 -8.37 -16.06 -22.28
N GLU A 219 -7.73 -15.36 -21.33
CA GLU A 219 -7.41 -15.87 -19.99
C GLU A 219 -8.66 -16.07 -19.11
N ALA A 220 -9.68 -15.22 -19.24
CA ALA A 220 -10.92 -15.33 -18.48
C ALA A 220 -11.74 -16.60 -18.80
N GLY A 221 -11.47 -17.26 -19.93
CA GLY A 221 -12.21 -18.44 -20.40
C GLY A 221 -13.70 -18.14 -20.66
N PRO A 222 -14.43 -19.02 -21.38
CA PRO A 222 -15.88 -18.95 -21.41
C PRO A 222 -16.40 -19.27 -20.00
N HIS A 223 -17.19 -18.38 -19.40
CA HIS A 223 -18.00 -18.73 -18.24
C HIS A 223 -18.91 -19.88 -18.69
N PRO A 224 -18.93 -21.06 -18.02
CA PRO A 224 -19.87 -22.09 -18.39
C PRO A 224 -21.27 -21.53 -18.12
N ASP A 225 -22.02 -21.24 -19.17
CA ASP A 225 -23.43 -20.87 -19.04
C ASP A 225 -24.16 -22.06 -18.38
N ILE A 226 -24.48 -21.90 -17.10
CA ILE A 226 -25.19 -22.92 -16.30
C ILE A 226 -26.63 -23.11 -16.81
N LEU A 227 -27.09 -22.28 -17.75
CA LEU A 227 -28.48 -22.23 -18.21
C LEU A 227 -28.72 -22.73 -19.64
N GLU A 228 -27.77 -23.42 -20.27
CA GLU A 228 -28.07 -24.22 -21.48
C GLU A 228 -28.35 -25.68 -21.08
N GLU A 229 -29.61 -25.96 -20.74
CA GLU A 229 -30.15 -27.32 -20.76
C GLU A 229 -30.19 -27.83 -22.22
N ASP A 230 -29.06 -28.31 -22.73
CA ASP A 230 -29.04 -29.14 -23.93
C ASP A 230 -28.57 -30.55 -23.59
N GLY A 231 -29.54 -31.45 -23.51
CA GLY A 231 -29.35 -32.87 -23.29
C GLY A 231 -28.64 -33.53 -24.45
N MET A 232 -27.30 -33.56 -24.43
CA MET A 232 -26.50 -34.45 -25.27
C MET A 232 -25.31 -34.98 -24.47
N GLY A 233 -25.28 -36.31 -24.33
CA GLY A 233 -24.42 -37.03 -23.41
C GLY A 233 -22.92 -36.74 -23.57
N TYR A 234 -22.22 -36.93 -22.46
CA TYR A 234 -20.77 -36.94 -22.33
C TYR A 234 -20.09 -37.78 -23.42
N ARG A 235 -19.84 -37.20 -24.59
CA ARG A 235 -18.75 -37.62 -25.46
C ARG A 235 -17.55 -36.79 -25.08
N ARG A 236 -16.67 -37.39 -24.28
CA ARG A 236 -15.29 -36.96 -24.11
C ARG A 236 -14.64 -36.90 -25.50
N MET A 237 -14.68 -35.74 -26.14
CA MET A 237 -13.84 -35.45 -27.29
C MET A 237 -12.42 -35.28 -26.78
N GLN A 238 -11.62 -36.34 -26.95
CA GLN A 238 -10.20 -36.19 -27.22
C GLN A 238 -10.09 -35.30 -28.47
N ASN A 239 -9.55 -34.08 -28.33
CA ASN A 239 -8.58 -33.51 -29.26
C ASN A 239 -8.15 -32.08 -28.86
N LEU A 240 -6.83 -32.00 -28.61
CA LEU A 240 -5.92 -30.85 -28.75
C LEU A 240 -6.01 -29.71 -27.71
N ARG A 241 -5.29 -29.92 -26.59
CA ARG A 241 -4.44 -28.86 -26.04
C ARG A 241 -3.22 -28.71 -26.96
N PRO A 242 -2.78 -27.50 -27.33
CA PRO A 242 -1.37 -27.29 -27.66
C PRO A 242 -0.61 -27.48 -26.35
N ASP A 243 0.17 -28.55 -26.26
CA ASP A 243 1.01 -28.84 -25.11
C ASP A 243 2.08 -27.74 -24.96
N TYR A 244 1.83 -26.78 -24.07
CA TYR A 244 2.87 -25.93 -23.47
C TYR A 244 3.38 -26.53 -22.15
N THR A 245 3.11 -27.82 -21.90
CA THR A 245 3.93 -28.56 -20.96
C THR A 245 5.33 -28.62 -21.55
N VAL A 246 6.18 -27.71 -21.12
CA VAL A 246 7.62 -27.97 -21.08
C VAL A 246 7.74 -29.33 -20.40
N GLU A 247 8.15 -30.36 -21.14
CA GLU A 247 8.54 -31.62 -20.53
C GLU A 247 9.69 -31.31 -19.58
N MET A 248 9.36 -31.18 -18.31
CA MET A 248 10.36 -31.29 -17.26
C MET A 248 10.83 -32.74 -17.33
N PRO A 249 12.14 -33.01 -17.58
CA PRO A 249 12.63 -34.37 -17.54
C PRO A 249 12.23 -34.97 -16.19
N SER A 250 11.58 -36.14 -16.24
CA SER A 250 11.34 -36.94 -15.04
C SER A 250 12.66 -37.05 -14.27
N PRO A 251 12.69 -36.85 -12.94
CA PRO A 251 13.93 -37.03 -12.20
C PRO A 251 14.37 -38.48 -12.42
N SER A 252 15.39 -38.68 -13.26
CA SER A 252 16.15 -39.91 -13.27
C SER A 252 16.66 -40.09 -11.84
N ALA A 253 16.62 -41.32 -11.34
CA ALA A 253 17.12 -41.69 -10.01
C ALA A 253 18.66 -41.63 -9.93
N SER A 254 19.24 -40.57 -10.49
CA SER A 254 20.58 -40.09 -10.27
C SER A 254 20.42 -38.57 -10.09
N MET A 255 20.08 -38.17 -8.86
CA MET A 255 20.25 -36.78 -8.45
C MET A 255 21.63 -36.33 -8.92
N ALA A 256 21.69 -35.32 -9.78
CA ALA A 256 22.76 -34.36 -9.67
C ALA A 256 22.50 -33.66 -8.33
N VAL A 257 22.96 -34.31 -7.25
CA VAL A 257 23.37 -33.61 -6.05
C VAL A 257 24.29 -32.52 -6.59
N LEU A 258 23.92 -31.25 -6.38
CA LEU A 258 24.92 -30.20 -6.42
C LEU A 258 25.98 -30.66 -5.43
N ASP A 259 27.09 -31.21 -5.94
CA ASP A 259 28.21 -31.60 -5.10
C ASP A 259 28.63 -30.33 -4.37
N ASP A 260 28.40 -30.32 -3.07
CA ASP A 260 28.88 -29.27 -2.19
C ASP A 260 30.39 -29.18 -2.44
N PRO A 261 30.93 -28.04 -2.90
CA PRO A 261 32.34 -27.94 -3.25
C PRO A 261 33.19 -28.37 -2.06
N SER A 262 34.25 -29.12 -2.34
CA SER A 262 35.15 -29.59 -1.30
C SER A 262 35.80 -28.39 -0.60
N ASP A 263 36.22 -28.56 0.65
CA ASP A 263 36.91 -27.48 1.38
C ASP A 263 38.18 -27.00 0.63
N GLU A 264 38.81 -27.88 -0.14
CA GLU A 264 39.95 -27.55 -1.01
C GLU A 264 39.55 -26.61 -2.16
N ASP A 265 38.38 -26.82 -2.78
CA ASP A 265 37.85 -25.94 -3.83
C ASP A 265 37.47 -24.55 -3.30
N LEU A 266 36.95 -24.51 -2.07
CA LEU A 266 36.63 -23.26 -1.36
C LEU A 266 37.89 -22.48 -0.98
N VAL A 267 38.97 -23.17 -0.59
CA VAL A 267 40.28 -22.54 -0.33
C VAL A 267 40.94 -22.07 -1.63
N ALA A 268 40.81 -22.83 -2.71
CA ALA A 268 41.32 -22.45 -4.03
C ALA A 268 40.61 -21.20 -4.59
N THR A 269 39.29 -21.09 -4.39
CA THR A 269 38.52 -19.90 -4.79
C THR A 269 38.82 -18.68 -3.91
N ARG A 270 38.95 -18.86 -2.58
CA ARG A 270 39.35 -17.78 -1.66
C ARG A 270 40.74 -17.25 -1.94
N SER A 271 41.70 -18.13 -2.21
CA SER A 271 43.07 -17.73 -2.58
C SER A 271 43.12 -17.04 -3.94
N ARG A 272 42.30 -17.47 -4.91
CA ARG A 272 42.14 -16.78 -6.20
C ARG A 272 41.57 -15.36 -6.06
N HIS A 273 40.74 -15.13 -5.05
CA HIS A 273 40.14 -13.83 -4.75
C HIS A 273 40.89 -13.02 -3.67
N GLY A 274 42.04 -13.49 -3.18
CA GLY A 274 42.90 -12.75 -2.25
C GLY A 274 42.31 -12.56 -0.85
N ILE A 275 41.44 -13.47 -0.39
CA ILE A 275 40.79 -13.40 0.92
C ILE A 275 41.63 -14.20 1.93
N GLU A 276 42.37 -13.52 2.81
CA GLU A 276 43.16 -14.15 3.87
C GLU A 276 42.27 -14.53 5.07
N ALA A 277 42.40 -15.77 5.57
CA ALA A 277 41.57 -16.34 6.64
C ALA A 277 41.89 -15.79 8.05
N SER A 278 42.84 -14.87 8.18
CA SER A 278 43.34 -14.40 9.47
C SER A 278 42.98 -12.94 9.74
N ALA A 279 41.68 -12.62 9.80
CA ALA A 279 41.10 -11.55 10.62
C ALA A 279 39.65 -11.27 10.19
N SER A 280 38.67 -11.91 10.82
CA SER A 280 37.35 -11.32 11.13
C SER A 280 36.44 -12.38 11.74
N GLY A 281 35.65 -11.99 12.75
CA GLY A 281 34.72 -12.83 13.50
C GLY A 281 33.53 -13.33 12.67
N LEU A 282 33.80 -14.19 11.70
CA LEU A 282 32.82 -14.85 10.83
C LEU A 282 32.69 -16.34 11.19
N ALA A 283 32.62 -16.66 12.50
CA ALA A 283 32.30 -18.01 12.96
C ALA A 283 30.90 -18.48 12.50
N ALA A 284 30.02 -17.55 12.11
CA ALA A 284 28.69 -17.85 11.58
C ALA A 284 28.66 -18.44 10.16
N PHE A 285 29.81 -18.51 9.46
CA PHE A 285 29.90 -19.01 8.08
C PHE A 285 30.86 -20.20 7.89
N THR A 286 31.32 -20.80 8.98
CA THR A 286 32.06 -22.07 8.92
C THR A 286 31.10 -23.24 8.80
N ARG A 287 31.42 -24.18 7.91
CA ARG A 287 30.64 -25.41 7.75
C ARG A 287 30.66 -26.18 9.09
N PRO A 288 29.50 -26.59 9.63
CA PRO A 288 29.47 -27.39 10.84
C PRO A 288 30.17 -28.73 10.57
N THR A 289 31.17 -29.06 11.37
CA THR A 289 31.88 -30.34 11.29
C THR A 289 31.03 -31.41 11.97
N VAL A 290 30.91 -32.58 11.34
CA VAL A 290 30.05 -33.69 11.82
C VAL A 290 30.50 -34.25 13.18
N GLU A 291 31.68 -33.86 13.68
CA GLU A 291 32.19 -34.24 15.00
C GLU A 291 31.77 -33.29 16.13
N GLU A 292 31.21 -32.10 15.84
CA GLU A 292 30.62 -31.25 16.87
C GLU A 292 29.19 -31.72 17.16
N GLY A 293 29.07 -32.56 18.19
CA GLY A 293 27.78 -32.96 18.74
C GLY A 293 26.92 -31.74 19.09
N LEU A 294 25.61 -31.86 18.83
CA LEU A 294 24.59 -30.88 19.20
C LEU A 294 24.42 -30.80 20.72
N GLU A 295 25.41 -30.23 21.40
CA GLU A 295 25.27 -29.65 22.73
C GLU A 295 25.42 -28.13 22.57
N GLU A 296 24.33 -27.46 22.22
CA GLU A 296 24.20 -26.05 22.57
C GLU A 296 24.20 -25.97 24.10
N GLU A 297 25.37 -25.74 24.70
CA GLU A 297 25.40 -25.18 26.05
C GLU A 297 24.74 -23.81 25.96
N LEU A 298 23.47 -23.75 26.37
CA LEU A 298 22.75 -22.52 26.66
C LEU A 298 23.45 -21.81 27.83
N ILE A 299 24.54 -21.10 27.54
CA ILE A 299 25.18 -20.21 28.49
C ILE A 299 24.23 -19.02 28.66
N ALA A 300 23.49 -19.01 29.76
CA ALA A 300 22.63 -17.89 30.12
C ALA A 300 23.48 -16.62 30.31
N ASP A 301 22.98 -15.49 29.82
CA ASP A 301 23.64 -14.20 29.94
C ASP A 301 23.81 -13.83 31.44
N PRO A 302 25.05 -13.66 31.95
CA PRO A 302 25.29 -13.43 33.37
C PRO A 302 24.64 -12.14 33.89
N ALA A 303 24.43 -11.13 33.03
CA ALA A 303 23.77 -9.89 33.41
C ALA A 303 22.25 -10.08 33.67
N ALA A 304 21.62 -11.03 32.97
CA ALA A 304 20.21 -11.35 33.17
C ALA A 304 19.99 -12.15 34.47
N LEU A 305 20.96 -13.01 34.84
CA LEU A 305 20.92 -13.76 36.10
C LEU A 305 21.10 -12.87 37.33
N GLU A 306 21.99 -11.88 37.25
CA GLU A 306 22.24 -10.93 38.35
C GLU A 306 21.01 -10.05 38.62
N GLY A 307 20.31 -9.58 37.57
CA GLY A 307 19.06 -8.85 37.72
C GLY A 307 17.92 -9.67 38.34
N LEU A 308 17.83 -10.96 38.00
CA LEU A 308 16.81 -11.86 38.56
C LEU A 308 17.10 -12.27 40.02
N GLN A 309 18.38 -12.28 40.43
CA GLN A 309 18.78 -12.43 41.84
C GLN A 309 18.48 -11.18 42.66
N GLU A 310 18.73 -9.98 42.12
CA GLU A 310 18.36 -8.72 42.78
C GLU A 310 16.84 -8.57 42.97
N GLU A 311 16.05 -9.09 42.03
CA GLU A 311 14.59 -9.14 42.13
C GLU A 311 14.06 -10.31 43.02
N GLY A 312 14.96 -11.15 43.55
CA GLY A 312 14.61 -12.25 44.47
C GLY A 312 13.85 -13.41 43.82
N LEU A 313 13.95 -13.54 42.49
CA LEU A 313 13.25 -14.56 41.70
C LEU A 313 14.09 -15.82 41.44
N LEU A 314 15.39 -15.81 41.78
CA LEU A 314 16.30 -16.96 41.76
C LEU A 314 17.01 -17.16 43.11
N SER A 315 17.18 -18.42 43.51
CA SER A 315 18.05 -18.83 44.63
C SER A 315 19.49 -19.05 44.18
N ASP A 316 20.45 -19.00 45.10
CA ASP A 316 21.91 -19.18 44.85
C ASP A 316 22.34 -20.61 44.45
N GLU A 317 21.39 -21.55 44.36
CA GLU A 317 21.58 -22.93 43.87
C GLU A 317 20.90 -23.10 42.50
#